data_AF-A0A942ASC9-F1
#
_entry.id   AF-A0A942ASC9-F1
#
_cell.length_a   1.000
_cell.length_b   1.000
_cell.length_c   1.000
_cell.angle_alpha   90.00
_cell.angle_beta   90.00
_cell.angle_gamma   90.00
#
_symmetry.space_group_name_H-M   'P 1'
#
loop_
_entity.id
_entity.type
_entity.pdbx_description
1 polymer ?
#
loop_
_entity_poly.entity_id
_entity_poly.type
_entity_poly.pdbx_seq_one_letter_code
_entity_poly.pdbx_strand_id
1 'polypeptide(L)'
;MIYIEQIILIDLLIHHILVLFTGLITLIDISKKRLLISDLLSVLIVISYFELHFNIRWEWCFIMLVAVISFRANWPAALVYFLLNATLGGISSILYFNYNYHWFYLLIILVIFLLIIFYYLYKYKGLVKKGLYYEAKLKGSAKKLFLYLDTGNKLFDNKNRAVIILNKKYMRYFTIKEDLIEINTINGSTREVSYQCRDFYILIKRRYIRFTGSVIFRDNVGDGIIGLNVIGG
;
A
#
# COMPACT_ATOMS: atom_id res chain seq x y z
N MET A 1 6.62 -39.75 -20.44
CA MET A 1 6.14 -38.68 -21.32
C MET A 1 6.36 -37.38 -20.57
N ILE A 2 7.26 -36.51 -21.05
CA ILE A 2 7.52 -35.23 -20.39
C ILE A 2 6.31 -34.34 -20.69
N TYR A 3 5.61 -33.88 -19.66
CA TYR A 3 4.47 -32.98 -19.82
C TYR A 3 4.98 -31.57 -20.13
N ILE A 4 5.41 -31.33 -21.37
CA ILE A 4 5.96 -30.05 -21.85
C ILE A 4 4.99 -28.91 -21.54
N GLU A 5 3.68 -29.13 -21.71
CA GLU A 5 2.62 -28.18 -21.37
C GLU A 5 2.63 -27.76 -19.89
N GLN A 6 2.85 -28.71 -18.97
CA GLN A 6 2.94 -28.42 -17.54
C GLN A 6 4.20 -27.61 -17.21
N ILE A 7 5.32 -27.90 -17.87
CA ILE A 7 6.57 -27.16 -17.71
C ILE A 7 6.40 -25.72 -18.19
N ILE A 8 5.75 -25.50 -19.34
CA ILE A 8 5.45 -24.18 -19.87
C ILE A 8 4.55 -23.39 -18.91
N LEU A 9 3.50 -24.02 -18.36
CA LEU A 9 2.59 -23.38 -17.40
C LEU A 9 3.30 -22.99 -16.10
N ILE A 10 4.16 -23.84 -15.57
CA ILE A 10 4.94 -23.56 -14.35
C ILE A 10 5.96 -22.45 -14.62
N ASP A 11 6.67 -22.50 -15.75
CA ASP A 11 7.62 -21.45 -16.15
C ASP A 11 6.93 -20.08 -16.26
N LEU A 12 5.80 -20.04 -16.95
CA LEU A 12 4.98 -18.84 -17.11
C LEU A 12 4.57 -18.26 -15.76
N LEU A 13 4.10 -19.10 -14.82
CA LEU A 13 3.70 -18.67 -13.48
C LEU A 13 4.88 -18.07 -12.71
N ILE A 14 6.05 -18.72 -12.74
CA ILE A 14 7.24 -18.25 -12.02
C ILE A 14 7.76 -16.96 -12.66
N HIS A 15 7.84 -16.90 -13.99
CA HIS A 15 8.23 -15.70 -14.72
C HIS A 15 7.34 -14.51 -14.34
N HIS A 16 6.02 -14.70 -14.38
CA HIS A 16 5.05 -13.67 -14.05
C HIS A 16 5.24 -13.14 -12.63
N ILE A 17 5.47 -14.03 -11.65
CA ILE A 17 5.76 -13.67 -10.26
C ILE A 17 7.08 -12.87 -10.17
N LEU A 18 8.13 -13.30 -10.87
CA LEU A 18 9.43 -12.64 -10.86
C LEU A 18 9.36 -11.22 -11.43
N VAL A 19 8.63 -11.02 -12.52
CA VAL A 19 8.45 -9.70 -13.13
C VAL A 19 7.73 -8.77 -12.15
N LEU A 20 6.61 -9.23 -11.56
CA LEU A 20 5.85 -8.45 -10.58
C LEU A 20 6.68 -8.13 -9.33
N PHE A 21 7.41 -9.11 -8.79
CA PHE A 21 8.25 -8.95 -7.61
C PHE A 21 9.40 -7.97 -7.86
N THR A 22 10.02 -8.04 -9.03
CA THR A 22 11.06 -7.08 -9.43
C THR A 22 10.48 -5.67 -9.52
N GLY A 23 9.30 -5.49 -10.12
CA GLY A 23 8.61 -4.19 -10.17
C GLY A 23 8.33 -3.63 -8.78
N LEU A 24 7.94 -4.47 -7.83
CA LEU A 24 7.71 -4.10 -6.43
C LEU A 24 9.00 -3.67 -5.71
N ILE A 25 10.08 -4.44 -5.85
CA ILE A 25 11.39 -4.12 -5.24
C ILE A 25 11.93 -2.79 -5.79
N THR A 26 11.84 -2.63 -7.11
CA THR A 26 12.44 -1.47 -7.81
C THR A 26 11.51 -0.26 -7.88
N LEU A 27 10.29 -0.37 -7.35
CA LEU A 27 9.23 0.65 -7.40
C LEU A 27 8.88 1.08 -8.84
N ILE A 28 9.04 0.17 -9.80
CA ILE A 28 8.69 0.39 -11.22
C ILE A 28 7.32 -0.19 -11.49
N ASP A 29 6.44 0.66 -12.01
CA ASP A 29 5.11 0.24 -12.43
C ASP A 29 5.18 -0.50 -13.79
N ILE A 30 4.71 -1.75 -13.80
CA ILE A 30 4.74 -2.63 -14.96
C ILE A 30 3.35 -2.61 -15.60
N SER A 31 3.27 -2.03 -16.81
CA SER A 31 2.01 -2.02 -17.55
C SER A 31 1.60 -3.43 -17.95
N LYS A 32 0.31 -3.75 -17.87
CA LYS A 32 -0.27 -5.04 -18.32
C LYS A 32 0.21 -5.49 -19.70
N LYS A 33 0.35 -4.57 -20.66
CA LYS A 33 0.86 -4.87 -22.01
C LYS A 33 2.30 -5.41 -21.99
N ARG A 34 3.19 -4.84 -21.17
CA ARG A 34 4.59 -5.27 -21.08
C ARG A 34 4.72 -6.61 -20.38
N LEU A 35 3.91 -6.84 -19.34
CA LEU A 35 3.82 -8.12 -18.66
C LEU A 35 3.37 -9.23 -19.62
N LEU A 36 2.34 -8.99 -20.43
CA LEU A 36 1.92 -9.95 -21.45
C LEU A 36 3.00 -10.23 -22.51
N ILE A 37 3.75 -9.21 -22.93
CA ILE A 37 4.84 -9.36 -23.90
C ILE A 37 5.99 -10.17 -23.29
N SER A 38 6.36 -9.91 -22.03
CA SER A 38 7.42 -10.67 -21.34
C SER A 38 7.02 -12.13 -21.11
N ASP A 39 5.77 -12.36 -20.71
CA ASP A 39 5.17 -13.68 -20.55
C ASP A 39 5.24 -14.48 -21.85
N LEU A 40 4.82 -13.88 -22.97
CA LEU A 40 4.88 -14.51 -24.30
C LEU A 40 6.32 -14.84 -24.72
N LEU A 41 7.25 -13.93 -24.48
CA LEU A 41 8.67 -14.16 -24.79
C LEU A 41 9.26 -15.28 -23.93
N SER A 42 8.90 -15.38 -22.64
CA SER A 42 9.33 -16.48 -21.76
C SER A 42 8.89 -17.82 -22.33
N VAL A 43 7.62 -17.94 -22.71
CA VAL A 43 7.07 -19.17 -23.30
C VAL A 43 7.79 -19.54 -24.60
N LEU A 44 8.08 -18.57 -25.48
CA LEU A 44 8.82 -18.81 -26.72
C LEU A 44 10.24 -19.32 -26.46
N ILE A 45 10.92 -18.80 -25.43
CA ILE A 45 12.26 -19.26 -25.03
C ILE A 45 12.19 -20.73 -24.56
N VAL A 46 11.22 -21.06 -23.72
CA VAL A 46 11.01 -22.43 -23.20
C VAL A 46 10.71 -23.41 -24.34
N ILE A 47 9.80 -23.06 -25.26
CA ILE A 47 9.48 -23.89 -26.42
C ILE A 47 10.71 -24.06 -27.32
N SER A 48 11.44 -22.97 -27.59
CA SER A 48 12.67 -23.04 -28.40
C SER A 48 13.73 -23.92 -27.76
N TYR A 49 13.82 -23.93 -26.43
CA TYR A 49 14.73 -24.80 -25.70
C TYR A 49 14.35 -26.28 -25.86
N PHE A 50 13.07 -26.62 -25.69
CA PHE A 50 12.60 -28.01 -25.76
C PHE A 50 12.51 -28.58 -27.17
N GLU A 51 11.96 -27.82 -28.11
CA GLU A 51 11.67 -28.29 -29.48
C GLU A 51 12.85 -28.06 -30.44
N LEU A 52 13.63 -27.00 -30.25
CA LEU A 52 14.72 -26.61 -31.16
C LEU A 52 16.11 -26.89 -30.58
N HIS A 53 16.20 -27.48 -29.38
CA HIS A 53 17.44 -27.80 -28.67
C HIS A 53 18.43 -26.61 -28.61
N PHE A 54 17.89 -25.42 -28.37
CA PHE A 54 18.68 -24.19 -28.34
C PHE A 54 19.78 -24.26 -27.27
N ASN A 55 20.99 -23.83 -27.61
CA ASN A 55 22.14 -23.93 -26.71
C ASN A 55 21.97 -23.02 -25.47
N ILE A 56 22.22 -23.59 -24.29
CA ILE A 56 22.08 -22.97 -22.96
C ILE A 56 22.84 -21.63 -22.81
N ARG A 57 23.89 -21.42 -23.62
CA ARG A 57 24.63 -20.15 -23.64
C ARG A 57 23.80 -18.96 -24.12
N TRP A 58 22.84 -19.19 -25.02
CA TRP A 58 21.99 -18.13 -25.57
C TRP A 58 20.79 -17.80 -24.68
N GLU A 59 20.41 -18.70 -23.77
CA GLU A 59 19.31 -18.51 -22.83
C GLU A 59 19.48 -17.23 -22.00
N TRP A 60 20.69 -16.98 -21.49
CA TRP A 60 21.01 -15.78 -20.72
C TRP A 60 20.85 -14.48 -21.51
N CYS A 61 21.17 -14.49 -22.81
CA CYS A 61 20.95 -13.34 -23.69
C CYS A 61 19.46 -13.04 -23.86
N PHE A 62 18.63 -14.09 -24.00
CA PHE A 62 17.18 -13.94 -24.11
C PHE A 62 16.54 -13.50 -22.79
N ILE A 63 16.97 -14.04 -21.64
CA ILE A 63 16.51 -13.60 -20.32
C ILE A 63 16.82 -12.12 -20.11
N MET A 64 18.01 -11.67 -20.50
CA MET A 64 18.38 -10.24 -20.44
C MET A 64 17.50 -9.38 -21.35
N LEU A 65 17.19 -9.87 -22.56
CA LEU A 65 16.29 -9.18 -23.49
C LEU A 65 14.87 -9.05 -22.91
N VAL A 66 14.35 -10.12 -22.30
CA VAL A 66 13.06 -10.11 -21.59
C VAL A 66 13.09 -9.10 -20.44
N ALA A 67 14.19 -9.03 -19.68
CA ALA A 67 14.36 -8.07 -18.60
C ALA A 67 14.28 -6.62 -19.10
N VAL A 68 15.04 -6.30 -20.16
CA VAL A 68 15.07 -4.95 -20.75
C VAL A 68 13.69 -4.53 -21.25
N ILE A 69 12.96 -5.43 -21.92
CA ILE A 69 11.61 -5.15 -22.44
C ILE A 69 10.62 -4.93 -21.29
N SER A 70 10.64 -5.80 -20.28
CA SER A 70 9.75 -5.74 -19.12
C SER A 70 9.88 -4.39 -18.38
N PHE A 71 11.12 -3.93 -18.21
CA PHE A 71 11.48 -2.78 -17.39
C PHE A 71 11.87 -1.53 -18.19
N ARG A 72 11.53 -1.43 -19.48
CA ARG A 72 11.83 -0.25 -20.34
C ARG A 72 13.30 0.19 -20.27
N ALA A 73 14.23 -0.74 -20.33
CA ALA A 73 15.67 -0.48 -20.20
C ALA A 73 16.08 0.21 -18.88
N ASN A 74 15.26 0.10 -17.82
CA ASN A 74 15.70 0.44 -16.48
C ASN A 74 16.71 -0.62 -16.01
N TRP A 75 18.00 -0.30 -16.16
CA TRP A 75 19.10 -1.21 -15.85
C TRP A 75 19.07 -1.79 -14.43
N PRO A 76 18.81 -1.02 -13.36
CA PRO A 76 18.68 -1.57 -12.02
C PRO A 76 17.60 -2.65 -11.91
N ALA A 77 16.41 -2.43 -12.47
CA ALA A 77 15.34 -3.42 -12.42
C ALA A 77 15.59 -4.62 -13.32
N ALA A 78 16.14 -4.40 -14.52
CA ALA A 78 16.56 -5.48 -15.39
C ALA A 78 17.62 -6.38 -14.72
N LEU A 79 18.57 -5.78 -14.00
CA LEU A 79 19.59 -6.51 -13.24
C LEU A 79 18.98 -7.28 -12.06
N VAL A 80 18.07 -6.68 -11.30
CA VAL A 80 17.36 -7.36 -10.20
C VAL A 80 16.57 -8.56 -10.72
N TYR A 81 15.82 -8.40 -11.81
CA TYR A 81 15.12 -9.50 -12.47
C TYR A 81 16.09 -10.59 -12.94
N PHE A 82 17.19 -10.19 -13.60
CA PHE A 82 18.20 -11.12 -14.10
C PHE A 82 18.84 -11.92 -12.95
N LEU A 83 19.18 -11.27 -11.84
CA LEU A 83 19.74 -11.93 -10.65
C LEU A 83 18.73 -12.86 -9.98
N LEU A 84 17.46 -12.48 -9.90
CA LEU A 84 16.39 -13.34 -9.37
C LEU A 84 16.18 -14.58 -10.26
N ASN A 85 16.22 -14.41 -11.58
CA ASN A 85 16.11 -15.51 -12.52
C ASN A 85 17.35 -16.42 -12.46
N ALA A 86 18.55 -15.85 -12.33
CA ALA A 86 19.79 -16.60 -12.18
C ALA A 86 19.89 -17.39 -10.87
N THR A 87 19.37 -16.83 -9.76
CA THR A 87 19.42 -17.47 -8.43
C THR A 87 18.34 -18.53 -8.22
N LEU A 88 17.16 -18.33 -8.80
CA LEU A 88 16.12 -19.37 -8.84
C LEU A 88 16.35 -20.39 -9.95
N GLY A 89 17.39 -20.15 -10.77
CA GLY A 89 17.92 -21.00 -11.82
C GLY A 89 16.96 -21.09 -13.00
N GLY A 90 17.40 -20.63 -14.17
CA GLY A 90 16.64 -20.59 -15.43
C GLY A 90 15.62 -21.71 -15.53
N ILE A 91 14.36 -21.34 -15.30
CA ILE A 91 13.29 -22.18 -14.76
C ILE A 91 13.00 -23.41 -15.65
N SER A 92 13.29 -23.31 -16.94
CA SER A 92 13.14 -24.38 -17.93
C SER A 92 14.15 -25.54 -17.75
N SER A 93 15.43 -25.21 -17.50
CA SER A 93 16.53 -26.19 -17.43
C SER A 93 16.48 -27.06 -16.17
N ILE A 94 16.02 -26.48 -15.06
CA ILE A 94 15.93 -27.16 -13.77
C ILE A 94 14.70 -28.09 -13.70
N LEU A 95 13.56 -27.68 -14.27
CA LEU A 95 12.36 -28.52 -14.34
C LEU A 95 12.56 -29.75 -15.24
N TYR A 96 13.39 -29.63 -16.27
CA TYR A 96 13.72 -30.73 -17.18
C TYR A 96 14.65 -31.78 -16.54
N PHE A 97 15.72 -31.35 -15.87
CA PHE A 97 16.71 -32.27 -15.29
C PHE A 97 16.29 -32.85 -13.92
N ASN A 98 15.43 -32.18 -13.16
CA ASN A 98 15.12 -32.53 -11.77
C ASN A 98 13.60 -32.69 -11.50
N TYR A 99 12.87 -33.36 -12.39
CA TYR A 99 11.44 -33.64 -12.21
C TYR A 99 11.13 -34.32 -10.85
N ASN A 100 12.06 -35.11 -10.31
CA ASN A 100 11.97 -35.74 -8.99
C ASN A 100 11.96 -34.77 -7.79
N TYR A 101 12.36 -33.50 -7.98
CA TYR A 101 12.42 -32.49 -6.93
C TYR A 101 11.35 -31.40 -7.07
N HIS A 102 10.32 -31.60 -7.91
CA HIS A 102 9.15 -30.72 -8.06
C HIS A 102 8.66 -30.10 -6.75
N TRP A 103 8.56 -30.90 -5.68
CA TRP A 103 8.07 -30.46 -4.37
C TRP A 103 8.99 -29.44 -3.69
N PHE A 104 10.29 -29.53 -3.92
CA PHE A 104 11.27 -28.57 -3.38
C PHE A 104 11.10 -27.18 -4.02
N TYR A 105 10.78 -27.12 -5.32
CA TYR A 105 10.53 -25.86 -6.03
C TYR A 105 9.22 -25.19 -5.60
N LEU A 106 8.15 -25.97 -5.42
CA LEU A 106 6.90 -25.45 -4.83
C LEU A 106 7.12 -24.87 -3.42
N LEU A 107 7.98 -25.53 -2.63
CA LEU A 107 8.31 -25.07 -1.28
C LEU A 107 9.08 -23.74 -1.30
N ILE A 108 10.02 -23.58 -2.24
CA ILE A 108 10.74 -22.30 -2.44
C ILE A 108 9.77 -21.19 -2.88
N ILE A 109 8.86 -21.46 -3.82
CA ILE A 109 7.85 -20.49 -4.26
C ILE A 109 6.94 -20.08 -3.08
N LEU A 110 6.52 -21.04 -2.25
CA LEU A 110 5.73 -20.77 -1.05
C LEU A 110 6.50 -19.87 -0.06
N VAL A 111 7.78 -20.13 0.15
CA VAL A 111 8.64 -19.31 1.03
C VAL A 111 8.79 -17.89 0.47
N ILE A 112 9.00 -17.73 -0.83
CA ILE A 112 9.05 -16.41 -1.48
C ILE A 112 7.72 -15.68 -1.33
N PHE A 113 6.59 -16.38 -1.52
CA PHE A 113 5.26 -15.80 -1.35
C PHE A 113 5.00 -15.35 0.09
N LEU A 114 5.42 -16.14 1.08
CA LEU A 114 5.36 -15.75 2.49
C LEU A 114 6.23 -14.51 2.77
N LEU A 115 7.44 -14.43 2.22
CA LEU A 115 8.29 -13.25 2.34
C LEU A 115 7.65 -12.00 1.73
N ILE A 116 6.93 -12.13 0.61
CA ILE A 116 6.15 -11.05 -0.01
C ILE A 116 5.05 -10.59 0.94
N ILE A 117 4.27 -11.53 1.50
CA ILE A 117 3.20 -11.21 2.46
C ILE A 117 3.80 -10.49 3.68
N PHE A 118 4.91 -10.98 4.24
CA PHE A 118 5.59 -10.35 5.36
C PHE A 118 6.12 -8.96 5.02
N TYR A 119 6.71 -8.78 3.84
CA TYR A 119 7.14 -7.46 3.35
C TYR A 119 5.96 -6.49 3.21
N TYR A 120 4.83 -6.93 2.68
CA TYR A 120 3.62 -6.13 2.60
C TYR A 120 3.10 -5.79 4.00
N LEU A 121 2.98 -6.76 4.90
CA LEU A 121 2.57 -6.50 6.28
C LEU A 121 3.52 -5.53 6.98
N TYR A 122 4.84 -5.64 6.77
CA TYR A 122 5.84 -4.73 7.32
C TYR A 122 5.73 -3.32 6.73
N LYS A 123 5.69 -3.19 5.39
CA LYS A 123 5.60 -1.90 4.67
C LYS A 123 4.29 -1.17 4.95
N TYR A 124 3.18 -1.89 5.04
CA TYR A 124 1.85 -1.31 5.24
C TYR A 124 1.43 -1.20 6.72
N LYS A 125 2.18 -1.79 7.67
CA LYS A 125 2.00 -1.52 9.12
C LYS A 125 2.27 -0.06 9.51
N GLY A 126 3.01 0.70 8.69
CA GLY A 126 3.37 2.10 8.98
C GLY A 126 2.74 3.16 8.04
N LEU A 127 1.95 2.75 7.05
CA LEU A 127 1.28 3.70 6.15
C LEU A 127 0.03 4.27 6.84
N VAL A 128 0.25 5.33 7.63
CA VAL A 128 -0.76 6.34 7.92
C VAL A 128 -1.38 6.74 6.58
N LYS A 129 -2.57 6.20 6.27
CA LYS A 129 -3.26 6.47 5.00
C LYS A 129 -3.41 7.99 4.89
N LYS A 130 -2.65 8.63 3.99
CA LYS A 130 -2.65 10.08 3.76
C LYS A 130 -4.04 10.66 3.43
N GLY A 131 -5.04 9.82 3.14
CA GLY A 131 -6.44 10.22 2.95
C GLY A 131 -7.33 10.15 4.21
N LEU A 132 -6.84 9.60 5.33
CA LEU A 132 -7.59 9.50 6.59
C LEU A 132 -7.21 10.57 7.60
N TYR A 133 -6.17 11.37 7.37
CA TYR A 133 -5.77 12.40 8.31
C TYR A 133 -5.83 13.79 7.65
N TYR A 134 -6.50 14.71 8.33
CA TYR A 134 -6.56 16.11 7.96
C TYR A 134 -5.56 16.89 8.80
N GLU A 135 -4.72 17.68 8.14
CA GLU A 135 -3.84 18.60 8.84
C GLU A 135 -4.67 19.77 9.40
N ALA A 136 -4.47 20.11 10.67
CA ALA A 136 -5.05 21.29 11.30
C ALA A 136 -4.00 22.11 12.02
N LYS A 137 -4.27 23.40 12.24
CA LYS A 137 -3.41 24.32 12.98
C LYS A 137 -4.23 25.21 13.90
N LEU A 138 -3.65 25.53 15.05
CA LEU A 138 -4.12 26.55 15.97
C LEU A 138 -3.46 27.89 15.60
N LYS A 139 -4.23 28.99 15.57
CA LYS A 139 -3.68 30.33 15.33
C LYS A 139 -2.64 30.64 16.41
N GLY A 140 -1.47 31.13 16.01
CA GLY A 140 -0.37 31.44 16.92
C GLY A 140 0.42 30.22 17.42
N SER A 141 0.11 29.00 16.96
CA SER A 141 0.93 27.82 17.21
C SER A 141 1.69 27.41 15.96
N ALA A 142 3.00 27.17 16.09
CA ALA A 142 3.80 26.52 15.04
C ALA A 142 3.46 25.02 14.89
N LYS A 143 2.69 24.44 15.84
CA LYS A 143 2.39 23.02 15.87
C LYS A 143 1.25 22.69 14.92
N LYS A 144 1.52 21.74 14.02
CA LYS A 144 0.52 21.08 13.18
C LYS A 144 -0.10 19.90 13.94
N LEU A 145 -1.40 19.71 13.73
CA LEU A 145 -2.20 18.64 14.31
C LEU A 145 -2.66 17.72 13.18
N PHE A 146 -2.74 16.42 13.44
CA PHE A 146 -3.27 15.45 12.48
C PHE A 146 -4.57 14.84 12.99
N LEU A 147 -5.69 15.28 12.42
CA LEU A 147 -7.03 14.83 12.81
C LEU A 147 -7.43 13.61 11.99
N TYR A 148 -7.78 12.51 12.65
CA TYR A 148 -8.30 11.32 11.99
C TYR A 148 -9.73 11.55 11.49
N LEU A 149 -10.00 11.24 10.23
CA LEU A 149 -11.33 11.27 9.64
C LEU A 149 -12.10 10.02 10.06
N ASP A 150 -13.11 10.23 10.89
CA ASP A 150 -14.11 9.22 11.23
C ASP A 150 -15.39 9.51 10.45
N THR A 151 -15.65 8.70 9.43
CA THR A 151 -16.85 8.84 8.59
C THR A 151 -18.15 8.51 9.32
N GLY A 152 -18.09 7.78 10.43
CA GLY A 152 -19.25 7.50 11.29
C GLY A 152 -19.58 8.66 12.23
N ASN A 153 -18.63 9.56 12.47
CA ASN A 153 -18.81 10.68 13.38
C ASN A 153 -19.62 11.82 12.72
N LYS A 154 -20.81 12.08 13.24
CA LYS A 154 -21.71 13.17 12.86
C LYS A 154 -22.18 13.97 14.08
N LEU A 155 -21.25 14.33 14.96
CA LEU A 155 -21.58 15.05 16.19
C LEU A 155 -21.88 16.52 15.92
N PHE A 156 -23.04 16.97 16.40
CA PHE A 156 -23.45 18.37 16.40
C PHE A 156 -23.67 18.84 17.83
N ASP A 157 -23.42 20.12 18.08
CA ASP A 157 -23.78 20.76 19.35
C ASP A 157 -25.27 21.12 19.40
N ASN A 158 -25.71 21.65 20.53
CA ASN A 158 -27.10 22.09 20.74
C ASN A 158 -27.53 23.23 19.79
N LYS A 159 -26.59 23.87 19.09
CA LYS A 159 -26.82 24.95 18.11
C LYS A 159 -26.64 24.43 16.66
N ASN A 160 -26.61 23.12 16.46
CA ASN A 160 -26.42 22.46 15.17
C ASN A 160 -25.10 22.80 14.46
N ARG A 161 -24.05 23.13 15.22
CA ARG A 161 -22.69 23.32 14.71
C ARG A 161 -21.93 22.01 14.83
N ALA A 162 -21.09 21.71 13.85
CA ALA A 162 -20.28 20.49 13.87
C ALA A 162 -19.32 20.48 15.08
N VAL A 163 -19.07 19.30 15.63
CA VAL A 163 -18.20 19.08 16.77
C VAL A 163 -16.96 18.27 16.38
N ILE A 164 -15.78 18.74 16.76
CA ILE A 164 -14.51 18.02 16.61
C ILE A 164 -14.07 17.50 17.97
N ILE A 165 -13.46 16.31 17.99
CA ILE A 165 -12.87 15.73 19.20
C ILE A 165 -11.37 15.98 19.17
N LEU A 166 -10.81 16.65 20.18
CA LEU A 166 -9.36 16.83 20.31
C LEU A 166 -8.83 16.06 21.51
N ASN A 167 -7.53 15.75 21.49
CA ASN A 167 -6.88 15.25 22.69
C ASN A 167 -6.89 16.31 23.79
N LYS A 168 -7.18 15.91 25.03
CA LYS A 168 -7.23 16.78 26.22
C LYS A 168 -5.98 17.62 26.45
N LYS A 169 -4.80 17.18 25.99
CA LYS A 169 -3.56 17.96 26.02
C LYS A 169 -3.67 19.32 25.30
N TYR A 170 -4.63 19.48 24.39
CA TYR A 170 -4.91 20.72 23.67
C TYR A 170 -5.96 21.61 24.34
N MET A 171 -6.62 21.14 25.41
CA MET A 171 -7.70 21.87 26.09
C MET A 171 -7.28 23.26 26.57
N ARG A 172 -6.00 23.43 26.97
CA ARG A 172 -5.43 24.73 27.38
C ARG A 172 -5.53 25.84 26.33
N TYR A 173 -5.68 25.49 25.05
CA TYR A 173 -5.82 26.46 23.95
C TYR A 173 -7.27 26.93 23.75
N PHE A 174 -8.22 26.37 24.50
CA PHE A 174 -9.65 26.63 24.37
C PHE A 174 -10.22 27.06 25.72
N THR A 175 -10.42 28.37 25.90
CA THR A 175 -10.82 28.96 27.19
C THR A 175 -12.32 29.22 27.31
N ILE A 176 -13.03 29.29 26.19
CA ILE A 176 -14.46 29.61 26.15
C ILE A 176 -15.26 28.31 26.20
N LYS A 177 -15.77 27.98 27.38
CA LYS A 177 -16.76 26.91 27.58
C LYS A 177 -18.10 27.35 26.98
N GLU A 178 -18.78 26.42 26.33
CA GLU A 178 -20.15 26.59 25.87
C GLU A 178 -21.06 25.66 26.68
N ASP A 179 -21.74 24.72 26.04
CA ASP A 179 -22.76 23.88 26.65
C ASP A 179 -22.26 22.45 26.91
N LEU A 180 -23.00 21.71 27.73
CA LEU A 180 -22.90 20.25 27.80
C LEU A 180 -23.57 19.65 26.55
N ILE A 181 -22.82 18.85 25.81
CA ILE A 181 -23.30 18.11 24.64
C ILE A 181 -23.42 16.64 25.01
N GLU A 182 -24.53 16.02 24.65
CA GLU A 182 -24.72 14.58 24.77
C GLU A 182 -24.09 13.85 23.57
N ILE A 183 -23.24 12.88 23.87
CA ILE A 183 -22.49 12.10 22.89
C ILE A 183 -22.91 10.65 23.05
N ASN A 184 -23.59 10.16 22.02
CA ASN A 184 -23.97 8.75 21.93
C ASN A 184 -22.81 7.97 21.34
N THR A 185 -22.29 7.04 22.13
CA THR A 185 -21.26 6.09 21.73
C THR A 185 -21.84 4.68 21.73
N ILE A 186 -21.10 3.71 21.18
CA ILE A 186 -21.47 2.28 21.25
C ILE A 186 -21.65 1.81 22.71
N ASN A 187 -20.95 2.45 23.66
CA ASN A 187 -20.97 2.11 25.07
C ASN A 187 -22.00 2.94 25.87
N GLY A 188 -22.90 3.67 25.20
CA GLY A 188 -23.94 4.50 25.81
C GLY A 188 -23.75 6.01 25.62
N SER A 189 -24.63 6.79 26.26
CA SER A 189 -24.61 8.25 26.21
C SER A 189 -23.72 8.84 27.28
N THR A 190 -22.90 9.83 26.90
CA THR A 190 -22.05 10.59 27.83
C THR A 190 -22.26 12.07 27.61
N ARG A 191 -22.28 12.88 28.67
CA ARG A 191 -22.35 14.34 28.55
C ARG A 191 -20.95 14.92 28.69
N GLU A 192 -20.51 15.65 27.68
CA GLU A 192 -19.19 16.29 27.64
C GLU A 192 -19.33 17.81 27.53
N VAL A 193 -18.44 18.55 28.19
CA VAL A 193 -18.40 20.01 28.05
C VAL A 193 -17.79 20.38 26.71
N SER A 194 -18.49 21.23 25.97
CA SER A 194 -18.00 21.76 24.70
C SER A 194 -17.34 23.12 24.85
N TYR A 195 -16.45 23.42 23.91
CA TYR A 195 -15.66 24.64 23.88
C TYR A 195 -15.77 25.30 22.51
N GLN A 196 -15.84 26.63 22.50
CA GLN A 196 -15.91 27.38 21.27
C GLN A 196 -14.57 27.36 20.51
N CYS A 197 -14.63 27.07 19.21
CA CYS A 197 -13.46 27.09 18.34
C CYS A 197 -13.36 28.43 17.59
N ARG A 198 -12.51 29.37 18.05
CA ARG A 198 -12.32 30.66 17.34
C ARG A 198 -11.08 30.70 16.45
N ASP A 199 -10.07 29.90 16.75
CA ASP A 199 -8.73 30.05 16.17
C ASP A 199 -8.14 28.71 15.67
N PHE A 200 -8.99 27.91 15.01
CA PHE A 200 -8.62 26.60 14.49
C PHE A 200 -8.84 26.54 12.98
N TYR A 201 -7.86 26.02 12.26
CA TYR A 201 -7.88 25.97 10.81
C TYR A 201 -7.58 24.55 10.34
N ILE A 202 -8.36 24.06 9.39
CA ILE A 202 -8.24 22.70 8.85
C ILE A 202 -7.87 22.81 7.38
N LEU A 203 -6.87 22.06 6.95
CA LEU A 203 -6.42 22.01 5.57
C LEU A 203 -7.34 21.10 4.76
N ILE A 204 -8.21 21.69 3.94
CA ILE A 204 -9.13 21.00 3.04
C ILE A 204 -8.81 21.42 1.61
N LYS A 205 -8.62 20.45 0.70
CA LYS A 205 -8.32 20.70 -0.73
C LYS A 205 -7.22 21.78 -0.94
N ARG A 206 -6.14 21.72 -0.15
CA ARG A 206 -4.98 22.64 -0.15
C ARG A 206 -5.24 24.06 0.37
N ARG A 207 -6.40 24.34 0.97
CA ARG A 207 -6.69 25.62 1.62
C ARG A 207 -6.98 25.42 3.10
N TYR A 208 -6.45 26.31 3.94
CA TYR A 208 -6.83 26.33 5.35
C TYR A 208 -8.18 27.02 5.49
N ILE A 209 -9.17 26.29 5.97
CA ILE A 209 -10.51 26.79 6.26
C ILE A 209 -10.62 26.96 7.77
N ARG A 210 -11.13 28.13 8.21
CA ARG A 210 -11.39 28.38 9.63
C ARG A 210 -12.57 27.53 10.07
N PHE A 211 -12.36 26.71 11.09
CA PHE A 211 -13.44 25.95 11.71
C PHE A 211 -14.18 26.82 12.72
N THR A 212 -15.51 26.85 12.64
CA THR A 212 -16.40 27.70 13.45
C THR A 212 -17.34 26.90 14.36
N GLY A 213 -17.13 25.59 14.45
CA GLY A 213 -17.92 24.71 15.32
C GLY A 213 -17.39 24.64 16.75
N SER A 214 -17.78 23.58 17.45
CA SER A 214 -17.41 23.35 18.84
C SER A 214 -16.39 22.21 18.95
N VAL A 215 -15.66 22.19 20.05
CA VAL A 215 -14.64 21.18 20.35
C VAL A 215 -14.93 20.52 21.68
N ILE A 216 -14.76 19.21 21.72
CA ILE A 216 -14.76 18.43 22.97
C ILE A 216 -13.38 17.77 23.14
N PHE A 217 -13.06 17.37 24.37
CA PHE A 217 -11.76 16.80 24.70
C PHE A 217 -11.89 15.37 25.20
N ARG A 218 -11.03 14.47 24.71
CA ARG A 218 -10.92 13.08 25.16
C ARG A 218 -9.45 12.73 25.41
N ASP A 219 -9.20 11.83 26.36
CA ASP A 219 -7.85 11.37 26.68
C ASP A 219 -7.34 10.28 25.70
N ASN A 220 -8.26 9.46 25.17
CA ASN A 220 -7.95 8.27 24.34
C ASN A 220 -7.95 8.53 22.83
N VAL A 221 -7.60 9.73 22.38
CA VAL A 221 -7.51 10.08 20.94
C VAL A 221 -6.11 10.62 20.63
N GLY A 222 -5.60 10.42 19.42
CA GLY A 222 -4.25 10.86 19.03
C GLY A 222 -4.02 12.37 19.14
N ASP A 223 -4.20 13.11 18.05
CA ASP A 223 -4.30 14.57 18.09
C ASP A 223 -5.76 15.03 18.07
N GLY A 224 -6.60 14.36 17.27
CA GLY A 224 -8.04 14.55 17.29
C GLY A 224 -8.75 13.73 16.23
N ILE A 225 -10.08 13.82 16.21
CA ILE A 225 -10.99 13.14 15.31
C ILE A 225 -11.91 14.20 14.68
N ILE A 226 -12.06 14.15 13.37
CA ILE A 226 -12.94 14.99 12.57
C ILE A 226 -14.01 14.12 11.89
N GLY A 227 -15.26 14.58 11.93
CA GLY A 227 -16.38 13.92 11.26
C GLY A 227 -16.60 14.40 9.83
N LEU A 228 -17.41 13.65 9.07
CA LEU A 228 -17.83 14.07 7.71
C LEU A 228 -18.63 15.38 7.72
N ASN A 229 -19.33 15.67 8.82
CA ASN A 229 -20.06 16.91 9.02
C ASN A 229 -19.20 18.18 8.99
N VAL A 230 -17.88 18.04 9.12
CA VAL A 230 -16.93 19.16 9.01
C VAL A 230 -16.38 19.32 7.58
N ILE A 231 -16.38 18.24 6.78
CA ILE A 231 -15.77 18.19 5.45
C ILE A 231 -16.79 18.36 4.32
N GLY A 232 -18.04 17.94 4.55
CA GLY A 232 -19.12 17.92 3.56
C GLY A 232 -20.08 19.12 3.60
N GLY A 233 -19.71 20.21 4.28
CA GLY A 233 -20.45 21.48 4.28
C GLY A 233 -20.06 22.39 3.12
#